data_AF-A0A7J6GKP4-F1
#
_entry.id   AF-A0A7J6GKP4-F1
#
_cell.length_a   1.000
_cell.length_b   1.000
_cell.length_c   1.000
_cell.angle_alpha   90.00
_cell.angle_beta   90.00
_cell.angle_gamma   90.00
#
_symmetry.space_group_name_H-M   'P 1'
#
loop_
_entity.id
_entity.type
_entity.pdbx_description
1 polymer ?
#
loop_
_entity_poly.entity_id
_entity_poly.type
_entity_poly.pdbx_seq_one_letter_code
_entity_poly.pdbx_strand_id
1 'polypeptide(L)'
;MKVSKLNPNAASFVPTESINTNPSPPPSDHDHHRRRSRPRNNNDDAVVVAVGPRKNSGKVWRPKTMLHNNIIIIGSTSTQPASSSSFTTLMIKNVPSRYTREMLIEFVDNFCKLENDHDEDDHIYSAYDFLYLPMDFRRKLNKGYAFVNFTDARAALKFWEAMDHKKWDYFRSPKIRQIVHATIQGREALERRFRKSEFCCEFEEYLPISFCPARDGSNGLQSCGTNIGRVMIGSTNNY
;
A
#
# COMPACT_ATOMS: atom_id res chain seq x y z
N MET A 1 7.62 -42.27 -68.18
CA MET A 1 9.01 -41.87 -67.86
C MET A 1 9.19 -41.90 -66.33
N LYS A 2 10.18 -42.66 -65.83
CA LYS A 2 10.84 -42.69 -64.48
C LYS A 2 10.03 -42.13 -63.29
N VAL A 3 9.48 -42.90 -62.34
CA VAL A 3 10.07 -43.76 -61.26
C VAL A 3 11.13 -43.09 -60.39
N SER A 4 10.76 -42.75 -59.14
CA SER A 4 11.44 -43.05 -57.84
C SER A 4 11.01 -42.03 -56.78
N LYS A 5 10.87 -42.33 -55.48
CA LYS A 5 10.50 -43.50 -54.66
C LYS A 5 10.44 -42.92 -53.24
N LEU A 6 9.47 -43.34 -52.43
CA LEU A 6 9.47 -43.12 -50.98
C LEU A 6 10.77 -43.65 -50.35
N ASN A 7 11.23 -43.03 -49.27
CA ASN A 7 11.90 -43.78 -48.20
C ASN A 7 11.07 -43.68 -46.89
N PRO A 8 10.52 -44.81 -46.42
CA PRO A 8 9.83 -44.97 -45.14
C PRO A 8 10.84 -45.35 -44.05
N ASN A 9 10.76 -44.71 -42.87
CA ASN A 9 11.35 -45.07 -41.57
C ASN A 9 11.60 -43.75 -40.81
N ALA A 10 11.20 -43.52 -39.56
CA ALA A 10 10.64 -44.40 -38.56
C ALA A 10 9.95 -43.54 -37.49
N ALA A 11 8.83 -44.03 -36.98
CA ALA A 11 8.29 -43.68 -35.67
C ALA A 11 8.69 -44.79 -34.69
N SER A 12 9.10 -44.44 -33.47
CA SER A 12 8.91 -45.19 -32.22
C SER A 12 9.59 -44.42 -31.08
N PHE A 13 8.87 -43.94 -30.08
CA PHE A 13 8.44 -44.66 -28.86
C PHE A 13 9.59 -45.15 -27.96
N VAL A 14 9.65 -44.50 -26.78
CA VAL A 14 10.28 -44.75 -25.44
C VAL A 14 10.27 -46.25 -25.03
N PRO A 15 11.05 -46.79 -24.03
CA PRO A 15 11.74 -46.22 -22.84
C PRO A 15 13.19 -46.76 -22.58
N THR A 16 13.97 -46.38 -21.56
CA THR A 16 14.04 -47.05 -20.21
C THR A 16 15.22 -46.49 -19.37
N GLU A 17 14.92 -46.25 -18.09
CA GLU A 17 15.67 -46.27 -16.80
C GLU A 17 17.19 -46.05 -16.62
N SER A 18 17.45 -45.28 -15.53
CA SER A 18 18.52 -45.39 -14.51
C SER A 18 19.95 -44.99 -14.94
N ILE A 19 20.65 -44.10 -14.22
CA ILE A 19 21.27 -44.37 -12.91
C ILE A 19 21.36 -43.08 -12.07
N ASN A 20 21.09 -43.28 -10.80
CA ASN A 20 21.21 -42.40 -9.64
C ASN A 20 22.69 -42.21 -9.24
N THR A 21 23.16 -40.98 -9.06
CA THR A 21 24.18 -40.63 -8.04
C THR A 21 24.16 -39.12 -7.74
N ASN A 22 23.61 -38.77 -6.57
CA ASN A 22 23.87 -37.49 -5.90
C ASN A 22 25.37 -37.36 -5.56
N PRO A 23 26.02 -36.20 -5.79
CA PRO A 23 27.26 -35.88 -5.11
C PRO A 23 26.96 -35.29 -3.71
N SER A 24 27.43 -36.00 -2.68
CA SER A 24 27.41 -35.60 -1.27
C SER A 24 28.22 -34.31 -1.01
N PRO A 25 27.85 -33.51 0.02
CA PRO A 25 28.66 -32.37 0.47
C PRO A 25 29.87 -32.83 1.31
N PRO A 26 30.98 -32.06 1.33
CA PRO A 26 32.15 -32.35 2.15
C PRO A 26 31.94 -32.02 3.65
N PRO A 27 32.78 -32.58 4.55
CA PRO A 27 32.41 -32.87 5.93
C PRO A 27 32.54 -31.70 6.90
N SER A 28 31.77 -31.83 7.98
CA SER A 28 31.83 -31.04 9.21
C SER A 28 33.04 -31.40 10.06
N ASP A 29 33.93 -30.44 10.31
CA ASP A 29 34.87 -30.52 11.42
C ASP A 29 34.26 -29.90 12.68
N HIS A 30 34.10 -30.76 13.69
CA HIS A 30 33.96 -30.39 15.08
C HIS A 30 35.31 -29.91 15.58
N ASP A 31 35.37 -28.72 16.19
CA ASP A 31 36.22 -28.60 17.38
C ASP A 31 35.66 -27.67 18.44
N HIS A 32 35.95 -28.07 19.68
CA HIS A 32 35.39 -27.64 20.93
C HIS A 32 35.99 -26.34 21.48
N HIS A 33 35.36 -25.86 22.56
CA HIS A 33 35.71 -24.71 23.42
C HIS A 33 35.10 -23.38 22.95
N ARG A 34 34.36 -22.60 23.75
CA ARG A 34 34.40 -22.44 25.20
C ARG A 34 33.12 -21.71 25.65
N ARG A 35 32.51 -22.21 26.72
CA ARG A 35 31.44 -21.57 27.49
C ARG A 35 31.88 -20.18 27.97
N ARG A 36 31.02 -19.15 27.83
CA ARG A 36 31.00 -18.00 28.74
C ARG A 36 29.57 -17.60 29.10
N SER A 37 29.29 -17.82 30.37
CA SER A 37 28.09 -17.50 31.13
C SER A 37 27.85 -15.98 31.21
N ARG A 38 26.61 -15.54 31.04
CA ARG A 38 26.15 -14.21 31.47
C ARG A 38 25.91 -14.25 32.99
N PRO A 39 26.42 -13.30 33.80
CA PRO A 39 25.93 -13.12 35.15
C PRO A 39 24.70 -12.19 35.16
N ARG A 40 23.67 -12.66 35.86
CA ARG A 40 22.67 -11.83 36.56
C ARG A 40 23.38 -11.08 37.69
N ASN A 41 23.00 -9.82 37.94
CA ASN A 41 23.04 -9.32 39.31
C ASN A 41 21.84 -8.41 39.56
N ASN A 42 21.15 -8.70 40.66
CA ASN A 42 20.08 -7.90 41.25
C ASN A 42 20.71 -6.81 42.15
N ASN A 43 19.97 -5.72 42.31
CA ASN A 43 19.85 -4.77 43.42
C ASN A 43 21.10 -4.40 44.24
N ASP A 44 21.33 -3.09 44.39
CA ASP A 44 21.21 -2.40 45.69
C ASP A 44 21.31 -0.86 45.52
N ASP A 45 20.37 -0.19 46.18
CA ASP A 45 20.42 1.12 46.86
C ASP A 45 21.28 2.29 46.33
N ALA A 46 20.60 3.41 46.01
CA ALA A 46 20.92 4.72 46.58
C ALA A 46 19.85 5.76 46.24
N VAL A 47 19.22 6.28 47.29
CA VAL A 47 18.48 7.54 47.29
C VAL A 47 19.48 8.68 47.10
N VAL A 48 19.27 9.52 46.08
CA VAL A 48 19.88 10.86 46.03
C VAL A 48 18.82 11.87 45.65
N VAL A 49 18.42 12.64 46.66
CA VAL A 49 17.63 13.85 46.56
C VAL A 49 18.55 14.94 45.98
N ALA A 50 18.22 15.46 44.81
CA ALA A 50 18.82 16.68 44.29
C ALA A 50 17.71 17.69 43.99
N VAL A 51 17.61 18.68 44.87
CA VAL A 51 16.73 19.84 44.74
C VAL A 51 17.54 21.01 44.16
N GLY A 52 17.03 21.59 43.06
CA GLY A 52 17.24 22.99 42.67
C GLY A 52 17.74 23.19 41.22
N PRO A 53 17.53 24.37 40.60
CA PRO A 53 16.60 25.46 40.90
C PRO A 53 15.57 25.72 39.79
N ARG A 54 14.37 26.18 40.18
CA ARG A 54 13.40 26.82 39.28
C ARG A 54 14.00 28.10 38.69
N LYS A 55 13.97 28.23 37.37
CA LYS A 55 13.97 29.54 36.68
C LYS A 55 12.80 29.59 35.71
N ASN A 56 11.88 30.51 36.00
CA ASN A 56 10.86 30.99 35.06
C ASN A 56 11.57 31.72 33.91
N SER A 57 11.31 31.32 32.68
CA SER A 57 11.51 32.19 31.52
C SER A 57 10.51 31.81 30.43
N GLY A 58 9.77 32.82 29.97
CA GLY A 58 9.09 32.88 28.68
C GLY A 58 8.05 31.79 28.42
N LYS A 59 6.78 32.18 28.30
CA LYS A 59 5.80 31.42 27.51
C LYS A 59 6.34 31.31 26.07
N VAL A 60 7.09 30.24 25.80
CA VAL A 60 7.41 29.81 24.44
C VAL A 60 6.08 29.47 23.79
N TRP A 61 5.71 30.28 22.80
CA TRP A 61 4.56 30.01 21.95
C TRP A 61 4.81 28.67 21.23
N ARG A 62 4.10 27.63 21.67
CA ARG A 62 4.02 26.36 20.94
C ARG A 62 2.85 26.51 19.97
N PRO A 63 3.03 26.33 18.66
CA PRO A 63 1.89 26.18 17.76
C PRO A 63 1.06 25.01 18.30
N LYS A 64 -0.23 25.27 18.58
CA LYS A 64 -1.19 24.19 18.84
C LYS A 64 -1.09 23.24 17.65
N THR A 65 -0.68 22.01 17.93
CA THR A 65 -0.63 20.90 17.00
C THR A 65 -1.95 20.85 16.23
N MET A 66 -1.90 21.22 14.95
CA MET A 66 -3.02 21.07 14.04
C MET A 66 -3.25 19.58 13.84
N LEU A 67 -4.27 19.08 14.53
CA LEU A 67 -5.01 17.83 14.29
C LEU A 67 -4.13 16.58 14.15
N HIS A 68 -3.79 15.98 15.28
CA HIS A 68 -3.49 14.55 15.31
C HIS A 68 -4.74 13.77 14.90
N ASN A 69 -4.53 12.87 13.93
CA ASN A 69 -5.49 11.94 13.37
C ASN A 69 -6.23 11.13 14.45
N ASN A 70 -7.50 11.44 14.69
CA ASN A 70 -8.44 10.45 15.22
C ASN A 70 -9.06 9.70 14.03
N ILE A 71 -8.32 8.72 13.50
CA ILE A 71 -8.90 7.65 12.69
C ILE A 71 -9.15 6.50 13.67
N ILE A 72 -10.38 6.39 14.15
CA ILE A 72 -10.81 5.21 14.91
C ILE A 72 -11.00 4.08 13.91
N ILE A 73 -10.16 3.05 14.07
CA ILE A 73 -10.25 1.77 13.38
C ILE A 73 -11.52 1.09 13.91
N ILE A 74 -12.52 0.88 13.04
CA ILE A 74 -13.64 0.00 13.38
C ILE A 74 -13.06 -1.42 13.55
N GLY A 75 -13.44 -2.04 14.67
CA GLY A 75 -12.77 -3.18 15.28
C GLY A 75 -12.44 -4.34 14.35
N SER A 76 -11.30 -4.95 14.64
CA SER A 76 -10.95 -6.31 14.24
C SER A 76 -11.94 -7.30 14.84
N THR A 77 -12.98 -7.66 14.09
CA THR A 77 -13.73 -8.90 14.30
C THR A 77 -13.75 -9.64 12.99
N SER A 78 -13.07 -10.79 12.94
CA SER A 78 -13.24 -11.78 11.88
C SER A 78 -14.65 -12.35 11.97
N THR A 79 -15.61 -11.66 11.40
CA THR A 79 -16.96 -12.16 11.21
C THR A 79 -17.44 -11.55 9.91
N GLN A 80 -17.70 -12.41 8.93
CA GLN A 80 -18.26 -12.05 7.64
C GLN A 80 -19.37 -10.99 7.82
N PRO A 81 -19.27 -9.81 7.20
CA PRO A 81 -20.29 -8.78 7.34
C PRO A 81 -21.54 -9.23 6.58
N ALA A 82 -22.64 -9.43 7.32
CA ALA A 82 -23.97 -9.43 6.75
C ALA A 82 -24.18 -8.11 5.98
N SER A 83 -24.51 -8.23 4.68
CA SER A 83 -24.61 -7.19 3.64
C SER A 83 -23.35 -6.35 3.38
N SER A 84 -22.47 -6.88 2.53
CA SER A 84 -21.33 -6.19 1.88
C SER A 84 -21.72 -5.07 0.89
N SER A 85 -22.99 -4.67 0.83
CA SER A 85 -23.56 -3.92 -0.30
C SER A 85 -23.33 -2.40 -0.30
N SER A 86 -22.63 -1.84 0.70
CA SER A 86 -22.64 -0.38 0.92
C SER A 86 -21.28 0.31 0.88
N PHE A 87 -20.16 -0.43 1.04
CA PHE A 87 -18.85 0.20 1.24
C PHE A 87 -18.09 0.34 -0.08
N THR A 88 -17.92 1.58 -0.52
CA THR A 88 -17.21 1.91 -1.76
C THR A 88 -15.80 2.41 -1.52
N THR A 89 -15.47 2.85 -0.30
CA THR A 89 -14.15 3.43 0.03
C THR A 89 -13.29 2.46 0.83
N LEU A 90 -12.06 2.27 0.36
CA LEU A 90 -11.04 1.45 1.01
C LEU A 90 -9.85 2.29 1.46
N MET A 91 -9.27 1.90 2.58
CA MET A 91 -7.98 2.38 3.07
C MET A 91 -6.93 1.30 2.81
N ILE A 92 -5.94 1.62 1.98
CA ILE A 92 -4.79 0.76 1.71
C ILE A 92 -3.70 1.14 2.71
N LYS A 93 -3.33 0.23 3.60
CA LYS A 93 -2.24 0.38 4.58
C LYS A 93 -0.95 -0.25 4.06
N ASN A 94 0.14 0.11 4.71
CA ASN A 94 1.49 -0.38 4.41
C ASN A 94 1.99 -0.06 3.00
N VAL A 95 1.63 1.11 2.47
CA VAL A 95 2.15 1.61 1.18
C VAL A 95 3.68 1.86 1.32
N PRO A 96 4.53 1.44 0.35
CA PRO A 96 5.96 1.74 0.37
C PRO A 96 6.16 3.25 0.24
N SER A 97 7.06 3.82 1.03
CA SER A 97 7.18 5.27 1.20
C SER A 97 7.54 6.05 -0.07
N ARG A 98 8.07 5.34 -1.08
CA ARG A 98 8.47 5.88 -2.39
C ARG A 98 7.35 5.83 -3.44
N TYR A 99 6.21 5.22 -3.15
CA TYR A 99 5.05 5.32 -4.04
C TYR A 99 4.63 6.78 -4.16
N THR A 100 4.41 7.22 -5.39
CA THR A 100 3.78 8.49 -5.72
C THR A 100 2.28 8.28 -5.96
N ARG A 101 1.54 9.38 -6.13
CA ARG A 101 0.13 9.32 -6.49
C ARG A 101 -0.05 8.63 -7.84
N GLU A 102 0.82 8.93 -8.79
CA GLU A 102 0.81 8.39 -10.15
C GLU A 102 1.03 6.87 -10.14
N MET A 103 2.01 6.38 -9.37
CA MET A 103 2.23 4.92 -9.20
C MET A 103 1.03 4.23 -8.55
N LEU A 104 0.33 4.92 -7.65
CA LEU A 104 -0.88 4.38 -7.03
C LEU A 104 -2.07 4.38 -8.01
N ILE A 105 -2.20 5.43 -8.83
CA ILE A 105 -3.19 5.50 -9.92
C ILE A 105 -2.96 4.33 -10.89
N GLU A 106 -1.73 4.12 -11.36
CA GLU A 106 -1.39 2.99 -12.24
C GLU A 106 -1.72 1.64 -11.59
N PHE A 107 -1.46 1.49 -10.29
CA PHE A 107 -1.79 0.27 -9.55
C PHE A 107 -3.31 -0.02 -9.55
N VAL A 108 -4.15 1.00 -9.32
CA VAL A 108 -5.61 0.82 -9.30
C VAL A 108 -6.18 0.72 -10.72
N ASP A 109 -5.65 1.47 -11.68
CA ASP A 109 -6.00 1.37 -13.10
C ASP A 109 -5.74 -0.04 -13.64
N ASN A 110 -4.58 -0.63 -13.35
CA ASN A 110 -4.24 -1.98 -13.79
C ASN A 110 -5.23 -3.02 -13.24
N PHE A 111 -5.68 -2.87 -11.99
CA PHE A 111 -6.75 -3.71 -11.46
C PHE A 111 -8.05 -3.52 -12.24
N CYS A 112 -8.52 -2.28 -12.38
CA CYS A 112 -9.79 -2.01 -13.02
C CYS A 112 -9.79 -2.52 -14.47
N LYS A 113 -8.70 -2.29 -15.19
CA LYS A 113 -8.53 -2.79 -16.56
C LYS A 113 -8.60 -4.31 -16.62
N LEU A 114 -7.80 -5.00 -15.80
CA LEU A 114 -7.81 -6.46 -15.78
C LEU A 114 -9.21 -7.01 -15.46
N GLU A 115 -9.86 -6.45 -14.45
CA GLU A 115 -11.21 -6.84 -14.06
C GLU A 115 -12.23 -6.57 -15.18
N ASN A 116 -12.11 -5.44 -15.87
CA ASN A 116 -12.99 -5.02 -16.97
C ASN A 116 -12.77 -5.77 -18.28
N ASP A 117 -11.56 -6.31 -18.50
CA ASP A 117 -11.23 -7.12 -19.67
C ASP A 117 -11.75 -8.57 -19.55
N HIS A 118 -12.29 -8.98 -18.39
CA HIS A 118 -12.89 -10.30 -18.21
C HIS A 118 -14.29 -10.40 -18.83
N ASP A 119 -14.43 -11.33 -19.79
CA ASP A 119 -15.67 -11.63 -20.50
C ASP A 119 -16.50 -12.67 -19.72
N GLU A 120 -17.30 -12.18 -18.76
CA GLU A 120 -18.25 -12.99 -17.99
C GLU A 120 -19.67 -12.40 -18.04
N ASP A 121 -20.70 -13.26 -18.06
CA ASP A 121 -22.11 -12.87 -18.19
C ASP A 121 -22.65 -11.99 -17.03
N ASP A 122 -21.99 -11.99 -15.86
CA ASP A 122 -22.30 -11.12 -14.70
C ASP A 122 -21.16 -10.11 -14.44
N HIS A 123 -20.68 -9.48 -15.51
CA HIS A 123 -19.57 -8.54 -15.46
C HIS A 123 -19.91 -7.31 -14.60
N ILE A 124 -19.20 -7.19 -13.45
CA ILE A 124 -19.23 -5.99 -12.60
C ILE A 124 -18.16 -5.03 -13.10
N TYR A 125 -18.60 -3.93 -13.70
CA TYR A 125 -17.72 -2.87 -14.15
C TYR A 125 -17.01 -2.19 -12.98
N SER A 126 -15.68 -2.28 -12.98
CA SER A 126 -14.81 -1.74 -11.95
C SER A 126 -14.27 -0.38 -12.35
N ALA A 127 -14.64 0.63 -11.57
CA ALA A 127 -14.12 1.98 -11.72
C ALA A 127 -13.98 2.68 -10.36
N TYR A 128 -13.12 3.70 -10.31
CA TYR A 128 -12.87 4.49 -9.12
C TYR A 128 -12.88 5.99 -9.44
N ASP A 129 -13.33 6.79 -8.48
CA ASP A 129 -13.62 8.21 -8.69
C ASP A 129 -12.95 9.14 -7.66
N PHE A 130 -12.21 8.58 -6.70
CA PHE A 130 -11.42 9.34 -5.75
C PHE A 130 -10.16 8.58 -5.34
N LEU A 131 -9.05 9.28 -5.21
CA LEU A 131 -7.79 8.73 -4.70
C LEU A 131 -7.05 9.76 -3.85
N TYR A 132 -6.46 9.30 -2.75
CA TYR A 132 -5.60 10.15 -1.93
C TYR A 132 -4.44 9.37 -1.31
N LEU A 133 -3.20 9.82 -1.58
CA LEU A 133 -1.98 9.34 -0.96
C LEU A 133 -1.36 10.46 -0.10
N PRO A 134 -1.63 10.52 1.22
CA PRO A 134 -1.06 11.52 2.10
C PRO A 134 0.48 11.51 2.10
N MET A 135 1.06 12.70 1.93
CA MET A 135 2.51 12.91 1.93
C MET A 135 3.01 13.54 3.23
N ASP A 136 4.21 13.14 3.64
CA ASP A 136 5.07 13.92 4.53
C ASP A 136 5.83 14.92 3.66
N PHE A 137 5.42 16.20 3.73
CA PHE A 137 5.96 17.26 2.88
C PHE A 137 7.43 17.58 3.17
N ARG A 138 7.89 17.35 4.40
CA ARG A 138 9.30 17.58 4.77
C ARG A 138 10.20 16.51 4.17
N ARG A 139 9.74 15.27 4.19
CA ARG A 139 10.52 14.11 3.73
C ARG A 139 10.29 13.78 2.25
N LYS A 140 9.26 14.36 1.64
CA LYS A 140 8.79 14.03 0.28
C LYS A 140 8.54 12.53 0.10
N LEU A 141 7.98 11.90 1.14
CA LEU A 141 7.62 10.48 1.17
C LEU A 141 6.17 10.33 1.63
N ASN A 142 5.47 9.29 1.19
CA ASN A 142 4.11 9.05 1.66
C ASN A 142 4.07 8.55 3.11
N LYS A 143 2.93 8.76 3.77
CA LYS A 143 2.69 8.35 5.17
C LYS A 143 2.39 6.85 5.34
N GLY A 144 2.49 6.06 4.26
CA GLY A 144 2.31 4.61 4.30
C GLY A 144 0.86 4.14 4.23
N TYR A 145 -0.08 5.02 3.89
CA TYR A 145 -1.47 4.65 3.65
C TYR A 145 -2.10 5.52 2.55
N ALA A 146 -3.17 5.03 1.94
CA ALA A 146 -3.93 5.72 0.92
C ALA A 146 -5.43 5.43 1.04
N PHE A 147 -6.25 6.25 0.39
CA PHE A 147 -7.68 6.04 0.23
C PHE A 147 -8.05 5.95 -1.24
N VAL A 148 -8.97 5.04 -1.56
CA VAL A 148 -9.55 4.88 -2.90
C VAL A 148 -11.06 4.72 -2.75
N ASN A 149 -11.85 5.47 -3.51
CA ASN A 149 -13.30 5.25 -3.61
C ASN A 149 -13.63 4.64 -4.97
N PHE A 150 -14.25 3.47 -4.95
CA PHE A 150 -14.85 2.83 -6.12
C PHE A 150 -16.25 3.39 -6.39
N THR A 151 -16.72 3.24 -7.62
CA THR A 151 -18.08 3.64 -8.00
C THR A 151 -19.14 2.64 -7.55
N ASP A 152 -18.77 1.38 -7.35
CA ASP A 152 -19.64 0.28 -6.92
C ASP A 152 -19.00 -0.48 -5.73
N ALA A 153 -19.80 -0.85 -4.74
CA ALA A 153 -19.34 -1.61 -3.56
C ALA A 153 -18.81 -3.00 -3.93
N ARG A 154 -19.36 -3.61 -5.00
CA ARG A 154 -18.90 -4.90 -5.52
C ARG A 154 -17.51 -4.77 -6.15
N ALA A 155 -17.22 -3.68 -6.85
CA ALA A 155 -15.89 -3.39 -7.37
C ALA A 155 -14.87 -3.20 -6.23
N ALA A 156 -15.25 -2.50 -5.16
CA ALA A 156 -14.43 -2.39 -3.96
C ALA A 156 -14.16 -3.76 -3.32
N LEU A 157 -15.18 -4.62 -3.23
CA LEU A 157 -15.02 -5.98 -2.71
C LEU A 157 -14.04 -6.80 -3.55
N LYS A 158 -14.20 -6.82 -4.88
CA LYS A 158 -13.29 -7.49 -5.80
C LYS A 158 -11.85 -6.98 -5.66
N PHE A 159 -11.67 -5.66 -5.53
CA PHE A 159 -10.34 -5.09 -5.29
C PHE A 159 -9.73 -5.57 -3.97
N TRP A 160 -10.52 -5.60 -2.91
CA TRP A 160 -10.08 -6.11 -1.61
C TRP A 160 -9.64 -7.58 -1.72
N GLU A 161 -10.48 -8.45 -2.27
CA GLU A 161 -10.18 -9.88 -2.47
C GLU A 161 -8.92 -10.08 -3.33
N ALA A 162 -8.77 -9.29 -4.39
CA ALA A 162 -7.66 -9.40 -5.32
C ALA A 162 -6.35 -8.81 -4.79
N MET A 163 -6.37 -7.80 -3.91
CA MET A 163 -5.15 -7.03 -3.59
C MET A 163 -4.68 -7.13 -2.14
N ASP A 164 -5.56 -7.54 -1.22
CA ASP A 164 -5.27 -7.62 0.20
C ASP A 164 -4.23 -8.71 0.51
N HIS A 165 -3.42 -8.50 1.55
CA HIS A 165 -2.36 -9.41 2.00
C HIS A 165 -1.31 -9.82 0.94
N LYS A 166 -1.16 -9.04 -0.14
CA LYS A 166 -0.15 -9.27 -1.19
C LYS A 166 1.08 -8.32 -1.07
N LYS A 167 2.20 -8.74 -1.67
CA LYS A 167 3.46 -7.94 -1.74
C LYS A 167 3.36 -6.82 -2.77
N TRP A 168 4.06 -5.72 -2.53
CA TRP A 168 4.22 -4.65 -3.52
C TRP A 168 5.20 -5.02 -4.63
N ASP A 169 4.81 -4.75 -5.87
CA ASP A 169 5.57 -5.12 -7.07
C ASP A 169 6.79 -4.21 -7.28
N TYR A 170 6.68 -2.94 -6.85
CA TYR A 170 7.77 -1.98 -6.98
C TYR A 170 8.69 -1.91 -5.76
N PHE A 171 9.92 -1.47 -6.02
CA PHE A 171 10.96 -1.17 -5.03
C PHE A 171 11.42 -2.35 -4.17
N ARG A 172 11.07 -3.60 -4.53
CA ARG A 172 11.35 -4.81 -3.73
C ARG A 172 10.99 -4.61 -2.24
N SER A 173 9.89 -3.90 -1.99
CA SER A 173 9.51 -3.56 -0.63
C SER A 173 9.17 -4.84 0.15
N PRO A 174 9.68 -5.04 1.38
CA PRO A 174 9.29 -6.17 2.21
C PRO A 174 7.87 -6.00 2.80
N LYS A 175 7.23 -4.84 2.58
CA LYS A 175 5.91 -4.53 3.10
C LYS A 175 4.84 -5.40 2.43
N ILE A 176 3.86 -5.81 3.23
CA ILE A 176 2.65 -6.52 2.80
C ILE A 176 1.47 -5.56 2.90
N ARG A 177 0.71 -5.45 1.80
CA ARG A 177 -0.53 -4.66 1.75
C ARG A 177 -1.52 -5.15 2.78
N GLN A 178 -2.22 -4.21 3.40
CA GLN A 178 -3.41 -4.52 4.19
C GLN A 178 -4.50 -3.54 3.77
N ILE A 179 -5.65 -4.04 3.35
CA ILE A 179 -6.77 -3.25 2.86
C ILE A 179 -7.93 -3.40 3.82
N VAL A 180 -8.51 -2.28 4.24
CA VAL A 180 -9.65 -2.24 5.15
C VAL A 180 -10.66 -1.21 4.67
N HIS A 181 -11.92 -1.30 5.11
CA HIS A 181 -12.88 -0.23 4.86
C HIS A 181 -12.41 1.09 5.50
N ALA A 182 -12.56 2.19 4.77
CA ALA A 182 -12.27 3.52 5.30
C ALA A 182 -13.38 3.99 6.27
N THR A 183 -13.03 4.80 7.26
CA THR A 183 -14.03 5.39 8.18
C THR A 183 -14.97 6.36 7.47
N ILE A 184 -14.48 7.09 6.47
CA ILE A 184 -15.29 7.98 5.62
C ILE A 184 -15.58 7.23 4.32
N GLN A 185 -16.86 7.11 3.98
CA GLN A 185 -17.34 6.33 2.84
C GLN A 185 -18.00 7.22 1.79
N GLY A 186 -17.73 6.92 0.52
CA GLY A 186 -18.27 7.61 -0.65
C GLY A 186 -17.48 8.85 -1.05
N ARG A 187 -17.37 9.08 -2.36
CA ARG A 187 -16.69 10.26 -2.96
C ARG A 187 -17.16 11.57 -2.37
N GLU A 188 -18.47 11.80 -2.28
CA GLU A 188 -19.01 13.08 -1.80
C GLU A 188 -18.59 13.41 -0.36
N ALA A 189 -18.55 12.39 0.52
CA ALA A 189 -18.13 12.57 1.91
C ALA A 189 -16.62 12.87 2.00
N LEU A 190 -15.80 12.19 1.18
CA LEU A 190 -14.37 12.45 1.07
C LEU A 190 -14.10 13.85 0.52
N GLU A 191 -14.76 14.24 -0.57
CA GLU A 191 -14.63 15.59 -1.11
C GLU A 191 -15.02 16.64 -0.08
N ARG A 192 -16.17 16.47 0.60
CA ARG A 192 -16.60 17.39 1.67
C ARG A 192 -15.58 17.47 2.78
N ARG A 193 -14.96 16.35 3.16
CA ARG A 193 -13.93 16.27 4.20
C ARG A 193 -12.67 17.07 3.83
N PHE A 194 -12.27 17.05 2.55
CA PHE A 194 -11.02 17.66 2.10
C PHE A 194 -11.19 19.04 1.43
N ARG A 195 -12.41 19.43 1.03
CA ARG A 195 -12.69 20.69 0.30
C ARG A 195 -12.19 21.94 1.02
N LYS A 196 -12.23 21.95 2.35
CA LYS A 196 -11.74 23.06 3.19
C LYS A 196 -10.40 22.75 3.86
N SER A 197 -9.75 21.65 3.50
CA SER A 197 -8.44 21.30 4.05
C SER A 197 -7.36 22.10 3.34
N GLU A 198 -6.45 22.65 4.14
CA GLU A 198 -5.26 23.36 3.71
C GLU A 198 -4.05 22.44 3.83
N PHE A 199 -3.29 22.32 2.76
CA PHE A 199 -2.11 21.47 2.69
C PHE A 199 -0.87 22.35 2.64
N CYS A 200 -0.02 22.27 3.67
CA CYS A 200 1.28 22.96 3.72
C CYS A 200 2.30 22.29 2.78
N CYS A 201 1.99 22.22 1.50
CA CYS A 201 2.85 21.72 0.45
C CYS A 201 2.97 22.75 -0.66
N GLU A 202 3.86 22.48 -1.62
CA GLU A 202 4.03 23.31 -2.81
C GLU A 202 3.35 22.69 -4.03
N PHE A 203 3.13 21.37 -4.00
CA PHE A 203 2.68 20.61 -5.17
C PHE A 203 1.23 20.20 -5.00
N GLU A 204 0.42 20.51 -6.02
CA GLU A 204 -0.96 20.02 -6.11
C GLU A 204 -1.01 18.49 -6.20
N GLU A 205 0.08 17.85 -6.60
CA GLU A 205 0.14 16.39 -6.73
C GLU A 205 -0.01 15.63 -5.41
N TYR A 206 0.14 16.33 -4.29
CA TYR A 206 -0.04 15.76 -2.96
C TYR A 206 -1.46 15.92 -2.42
N LEU A 207 -2.34 16.58 -3.15
CA LEU A 207 -3.73 16.76 -2.77
C LEU A 207 -4.53 15.50 -3.14
N PRO A 208 -5.64 15.23 -2.43
CA PRO A 208 -6.63 14.28 -2.89
C PRO A 208 -7.12 14.64 -4.28
N ILE A 209 -7.36 13.64 -5.12
CA ILE A 209 -7.85 13.83 -6.48
C ILE A 209 -9.20 13.14 -6.65
N SER A 210 -10.16 13.86 -7.23
CA SER A 210 -11.47 13.34 -7.63
C SER A 210 -11.53 13.24 -9.15
N PHE A 211 -12.10 12.17 -9.69
CA PHE A 211 -12.18 11.92 -11.12
C PHE A 211 -13.62 12.03 -11.61
N CYS A 212 -13.79 12.71 -12.75
CA CYS A 212 -15.06 12.79 -13.47
C CYS A 212 -14.76 12.95 -14.98
N PRO A 213 -15.01 11.93 -15.82
CA PRO A 213 -15.59 10.62 -15.47
C PRO A 213 -14.68 9.79 -14.55
N ALA A 214 -15.26 8.77 -13.92
CA ALA A 214 -14.52 7.79 -13.12
C ALA A 214 -13.49 7.04 -13.98
N ARG A 215 -12.44 6.54 -13.34
CA ARG A 215 -11.35 5.80 -13.98
C ARG A 215 -11.63 4.31 -13.91
N ASP A 216 -11.56 3.67 -15.07
CA ASP A 216 -11.84 2.25 -15.30
C ASP A 216 -10.59 1.48 -15.77
N GLY A 217 -9.43 2.15 -15.82
CA GLY A 217 -8.18 1.60 -16.33
C GLY A 217 -7.96 1.75 -17.84
N SER A 218 -8.94 2.21 -18.62
CA SER A 218 -8.80 2.42 -20.07
C SER A 218 -8.15 3.76 -20.42
N ASN A 219 -8.38 4.78 -19.60
CA ASN A 219 -7.98 6.17 -19.90
C ASN A 219 -6.51 6.51 -19.61
N GLY A 220 -5.73 5.60 -19.01
CA GLY A 220 -4.35 5.85 -18.57
C GLY A 220 -4.19 7.15 -17.76
N LEU A 221 -2.98 7.65 -17.53
CA LEU A 221 -2.75 8.87 -16.73
C LEU A 221 -3.38 10.15 -17.35
N GLN A 222 -4.01 10.07 -18.52
CA GLN A 222 -4.58 11.20 -19.25
C GLN A 222 -5.98 11.61 -18.77
N SER A 223 -6.66 10.82 -17.93
CA SER A 223 -7.97 11.21 -17.43
C SER A 223 -7.88 12.47 -16.54
N CYS A 224 -8.72 13.46 -16.83
CA CYS A 224 -8.79 14.72 -16.08
C CYS A 224 -9.32 14.45 -14.66
N GLY A 225 -8.57 14.86 -13.65
CA GLY A 225 -8.98 14.81 -12.25
C GLY A 225 -8.88 16.19 -11.61
N THR A 226 -9.75 16.45 -10.65
CA THR A 226 -9.80 17.70 -9.89
C THR A 226 -9.12 17.51 -8.53
N ASN A 227 -8.06 18.28 -8.25
CA ASN A 227 -7.43 18.29 -6.93
C ASN A 227 -8.37 18.94 -5.90
N ILE A 228 -8.54 18.30 -4.75
CA ILE A 228 -9.49 18.72 -3.69
C ILE A 228 -8.73 19.35 -2.52
N GLY A 229 -9.11 20.58 -2.18
CA GLY A 229 -8.51 21.36 -1.09
C GLY A 229 -7.67 22.50 -1.63
N ARG A 230 -6.81 23.07 -0.79
CA ARG A 230 -5.96 24.22 -1.18
C ARG A 230 -4.52 23.99 -0.75
N VAL A 231 -3.60 24.33 -1.66
CA VAL A 231 -2.17 24.40 -1.37
C VAL A 231 -1.91 25.71 -0.62
N MET A 232 -1.28 25.64 0.55
CA MET A 232 -0.73 26.82 1.20
C MET A 232 0.71 27.00 0.73
N ILE A 233 0.90 27.88 -0.24
CA ILE A 233 2.23 28.37 -0.58
C ILE A 233 2.70 29.17 0.62
N GLY A 234 3.58 28.56 1.41
CA GLY A 234 4.29 29.29 2.46
C GLY A 234 5.01 30.45 1.78
N SER A 235 4.72 31.67 2.23
CA SER A 235 5.61 32.81 1.96
C SER A 235 7.03 32.33 2.22
N THR A 236 7.87 32.39 1.20
CA THR A 236 9.30 32.09 1.27
C THR A 236 9.92 32.94 2.37
N ASN A 237 9.95 32.43 3.60
CA ASN A 237 10.79 32.99 4.64
C ASN A 237 12.11 32.22 4.57
N ASN A 238 13.06 32.86 3.89
CA ASN A 238 14.49 32.68 4.11
C ASN A 238 14.76 32.50 5.61
N TYR A 239 15.29 31.36 6.03
CA TYR A 239 16.25 31.21 7.13
C TYR A 239 16.90 29.82 7.07
#